data_AF-A0A7K1VYM5-F1
#
_entry.id   AF-A0A7K1VYM5-F1
#
_cell.length_a   1.000
_cell.length_b   1.000
_cell.length_c   1.000
_cell.angle_alpha   90.00
_cell.angle_beta   90.00
_cell.angle_gamma   90.00
#
_symmetry.space_group_name_H-M   'P 1'
#
loop_
_entity.id
_entity.type
_entity.pdbx_description
1 polymer ?
#
loop_
_entity_poly.entity_id
_entity_poly.type
_entity_poly.pdbx_seq_one_letter_code
_entity_poly.pdbx_strand_id
1 'polypeptide(L)'
;MEELRRRASGAEALRMGARDLLRLGILGGVVPEPEGGAHKAPEVAAARLREAVAAPLAAPARLSPAELVEHWHARFRHYGAGLDDARAEGTA
;
A
#
# COMPACT_ATOMS: atom_id res chain seq x y z
N MET A 1 -8.64 -14.75 24.00
CA MET A 1 -7.99 -15.35 22.81
C MET A 1 -8.92 -15.38 21.60
N GLU A 2 -10.17 -15.84 21.74
CA GLU A 2 -11.23 -15.84 20.70
C GLU A 2 -11.42 -14.49 19.99
N GLU A 3 -11.46 -13.39 20.75
CA GLU A 3 -11.75 -12.05 20.23
C GLU A 3 -10.61 -11.47 19.39
N LEU A 4 -9.36 -11.68 19.81
CA LEU A 4 -8.17 -11.30 19.03
C LEU A 4 -8.11 -12.10 17.72
N ARG A 5 -8.45 -13.38 17.77
CA ARG A 5 -8.51 -14.26 16.58
C ARG A 5 -9.62 -13.81 15.62
N ARG A 6 -10.79 -13.44 16.13
CA ARG A 6 -11.91 -12.90 15.34
C ARG A 6 -11.55 -11.56 14.69
N ARG A 7 -10.89 -10.65 15.42
CA ARG A 7 -10.39 -9.37 14.89
C ARG A 7 -9.32 -9.59 13.80
N ALA A 8 -8.40 -10.52 14.01
CA ALA A 8 -7.42 -10.91 12.99
C ALA A 8 -8.11 -11.49 11.74
N SER A 9 -9.10 -12.38 11.90
CA SER A 9 -9.83 -12.96 10.76
C SER A 9 -10.62 -11.90 9.98
N GLY A 10 -11.15 -10.87 10.65
CA GLY A 10 -11.78 -9.73 10.00
C GLY A 10 -10.79 -8.89 9.19
N ALA A 11 -9.59 -8.66 9.71
CA ALA A 11 -8.55 -7.92 9.00
C ALA A 11 -8.01 -8.69 7.78
N GLU A 12 -7.87 -10.01 7.90
CA GLU A 12 -7.52 -10.90 6.79
C GLU A 12 -8.60 -10.95 5.71
N ALA A 13 -9.88 -11.08 6.10
CA ALA A 13 -11.01 -11.10 5.17
C ALA A 13 -11.13 -9.79 4.37
N LEU A 14 -10.78 -8.66 4.99
CA LEU A 14 -10.75 -7.34 4.34
C LEU A 14 -9.45 -7.06 3.58
N ARG A 15 -8.47 -7.99 3.60
CA ARG A 15 -7.17 -7.88 2.92
C ARG A 15 -6.44 -6.55 3.24
N MET A 16 -6.53 -6.10 4.49
CA MET A 16 -5.98 -4.82 4.94
C MET A 16 -4.46 -4.86 5.21
N GLY A 17 -3.82 -6.00 5.00
CA GLY A 17 -2.38 -6.16 5.21
C GLY A 17 -1.55 -5.48 4.11
N ALA A 18 -0.38 -4.94 4.48
CA ALA A 18 0.53 -4.26 3.54
C ALA A 18 0.92 -5.12 2.32
N ARG A 19 1.08 -6.45 2.50
CA ARG A 19 1.37 -7.38 1.40
C ARG A 19 0.21 -7.48 0.40
N ASP A 20 -1.03 -7.49 0.89
CA ASP A 20 -2.20 -7.59 0.03
C ASP A 20 -2.44 -6.29 -0.72
N LEU A 21 -2.34 -5.15 -0.04
CA LEU A 21 -2.46 -3.83 -0.67
C LEU A 21 -1.34 -3.56 -1.69
N LEU A 22 -0.15 -4.14 -1.50
CA LEU A 22 0.93 -4.11 -2.49
C LEU A 22 0.60 -4.97 -3.71
N ARG A 23 0.08 -6.20 -3.52
CA ARG A 23 -0.37 -7.07 -4.63
C ARG A 23 -1.50 -6.45 -5.44
N LEU A 24 -2.39 -5.71 -4.78
CA LEU A 24 -3.49 -4.98 -5.41
C LEU A 24 -3.04 -3.69 -6.13
N GLY A 25 -1.74 -3.36 -6.11
CA GLY A 25 -1.21 -2.15 -6.74
C GLY A 25 -1.65 -0.84 -6.07
N ILE A 26 -2.22 -0.91 -4.86
CA ILE A 26 -2.70 0.26 -4.12
C ILE A 26 -1.52 0.97 -3.45
N LEU A 27 -0.65 0.19 -2.78
CA LEU A 27 0.59 0.72 -2.20
C LEU A 27 1.69 0.81 -3.25
N GLY A 28 2.45 1.91 -3.22
CA GLY A 28 3.65 2.07 -4.05
C GLY A 28 4.89 1.34 -3.48
N GLY A 29 4.80 0.82 -2.26
CA GLY A 29 5.90 0.12 -1.59
C GLY A 29 5.62 -0.11 -0.11
N VAL A 30 6.52 -0.85 0.54
CA VAL A 30 6.49 -1.12 1.98
C VAL A 30 7.85 -0.76 2.56
N VAL A 31 7.86 0.08 3.60
CA VAL A 31 9.09 0.49 4.28
C VAL A 31 9.38 -0.50 5.41
N PRO A 32 10.57 -1.16 5.42
CA PRO A 32 10.89 -2.10 6.48
C PRO A 32 11.15 -1.38 7.80
N GLU A 33 10.51 -1.83 8.87
CA GLU A 33 10.78 -1.33 10.22
C GLU A 33 12.18 -1.74 10.72
N PRO A 34 12.82 -0.90 11.55
CA PRO A 34 14.06 -1.28 12.24
C PRO A 34 13.80 -2.41 13.25
N GLU A 35 14.88 -3.07 13.67
CA GLU A 35 14.79 -4.14 14.67
C GLU A 35 14.17 -3.62 15.97
N GLY A 36 13.21 -4.38 16.52
CA GLY A 36 12.44 -3.95 17.70
C GLY A 36 11.33 -2.94 17.43
N GLY A 37 11.18 -2.46 16.18
CA GLY A 37 10.08 -1.60 15.72
C GLY A 37 10.44 -0.11 15.65
N ALA A 38 9.69 0.64 14.83
CA ALA A 38 9.96 2.05 14.56
C ALA A 38 10.01 2.93 15.82
N HIS A 39 9.20 2.62 16.83
CA HIS A 39 9.18 3.32 18.11
C HIS A 39 10.48 3.20 18.93
N LYS A 40 11.29 2.15 18.69
CA LYS A 40 12.56 1.94 19.39
C LYS A 40 13.77 2.56 18.68
N ALA A 41 13.67 2.75 17.36
CA ALA A 41 14.72 3.35 16.55
C ALA A 41 14.13 4.36 15.55
N PRO A 42 13.57 5.49 16.04
CA PRO A 42 12.84 6.46 15.21
C PRO A 42 13.72 7.09 14.13
N GLU A 43 15.00 7.35 14.43
CA GLU A 43 15.95 7.92 13.46
C GLU A 43 16.19 6.99 12.27
N VAL A 44 16.33 5.68 12.52
CA VAL A 44 16.50 4.68 11.46
C VAL A 44 15.22 4.55 10.63
N ALA A 45 14.06 4.55 11.29
CA ALA A 45 12.78 4.53 10.60
C ALA A 45 12.59 5.77 9.71
N ALA A 46 12.92 6.96 10.21
CA ALA A 46 12.85 8.22 9.47
C ALA A 46 13.80 8.21 8.26
N ALA A 47 15.02 7.69 8.43
CA ALA A 47 15.98 7.56 7.34
C ALA A 47 15.46 6.68 6.21
N ARG A 48 14.93 5.50 6.55
CA ARG A 48 14.34 4.57 5.58
C ARG A 48 13.10 5.17 4.90
N LEU A 49 12.25 5.87 5.66
CA LEU A 49 11.08 6.54 5.12
C LEU A 49 11.48 7.63 4.11
N ARG A 50 12.48 8.45 4.44
CA ARG A 50 12.98 9.50 3.53
C ARG A 50 13.41 8.91 2.19
N GLU A 51 14.19 7.83 2.21
CA GLU A 51 14.65 7.15 0.99
C GLU A 51 13.46 6.58 0.19
N ALA A 52 12.52 5.93 0.88
CA ALA A 52 11.34 5.33 0.27
C ALA A 52 10.36 6.36 -0.32
N VAL A 53 10.37 7.62 0.15
CA VAL A 53 9.48 8.68 -0.35
C VAL A 53 10.16 9.53 -1.43
N ALA A 54 11.45 9.83 -1.29
CA ALA A 54 12.17 10.69 -2.21
C ALA A 54 12.20 10.12 -3.63
N ALA A 55 12.47 8.81 -3.78
CA ALA A 55 12.57 8.18 -5.10
C ALA A 55 11.23 8.18 -5.87
N PRO A 56 10.10 7.74 -5.28
CA PRO A 56 8.80 7.78 -5.96
C PRO A 56 8.31 9.19 -6.30
N LEU A 57 8.66 10.21 -5.50
CA LEU A 57 8.22 11.60 -5.75
C LEU A 57 9.04 12.29 -6.85
N ALA A 58 10.25 11.82 -7.16
CA ALA A 58 11.12 12.48 -8.12
C ALA A 58 10.53 12.57 -9.53
N ALA A 59 9.78 11.54 -9.97
CA ALA A 59 9.16 11.54 -11.29
C ALA A 59 7.91 12.43 -11.38
N PRO A 60 6.89 12.31 -10.49
CA PRO A 60 5.74 13.20 -10.48
C PRO A 60 6.10 14.67 -10.28
N ALA A 61 7.18 14.98 -9.55
CA ALA A 61 7.63 16.36 -9.33
C ALA A 61 8.09 17.08 -10.61
N ARG A 62 8.34 16.36 -11.70
CA ARG A 62 8.73 16.93 -13.00
C ARG A 62 7.55 17.12 -13.96
N LEU A 63 6.35 16.69 -13.58
CA LEU A 63 5.15 16.80 -14.40
C LEU A 63 4.58 18.22 -14.30
N SER A 64 4.01 18.71 -15.40
CA SER A 64 3.14 19.88 -15.37
C SER A 64 1.88 19.60 -14.53
N PRO A 65 1.16 20.64 -14.07
CA PRO A 65 -0.07 20.44 -13.30
C PRO A 65 -1.11 19.55 -14.01
N ALA A 66 -1.26 19.70 -15.34
CA ALA A 66 -2.19 18.89 -16.12
C ALA A 66 -1.76 17.41 -16.19
N GLU A 67 -0.46 17.16 -16.42
CA GLU A 67 0.08 15.80 -16.45
C GLU A 67 0.02 15.13 -15.07
N LEU A 68 0.20 15.87 -13.98
CA LEU A 68 0.07 15.36 -12.62
C LEU A 68 -1.37 14.92 -12.33
N VAL A 69 -2.35 15.72 -12.75
CA VAL A 69 -3.78 15.38 -12.64
C VAL A 69 -4.08 14.09 -13.41
N GLU A 70 -3.66 14.00 -14.67
CA GLU A 70 -3.86 12.79 -15.48
C GLU A 70 -3.15 11.55 -14.90
N HIS A 71 -1.94 11.72 -14.38
CA HIS A 71 -1.19 10.66 -13.69
C HIS A 71 -1.99 10.09 -12.51
N TRP A 72 -2.55 10.96 -11.67
CA TRP A 72 -3.38 10.52 -10.55
C TRP A 72 -4.70 9.89 -11.00
N HIS A 73 -5.38 10.46 -12.00
CA HIS A 73 -6.59 9.85 -12.57
C HIS A 73 -6.33 8.44 -13.09
N ALA A 74 -5.25 8.23 -13.84
CA ALA A 74 -4.86 6.91 -14.31
C ALA A 74 -4.62 5.93 -13.15
N ARG A 75 -3.91 6.37 -12.11
CA ARG A 75 -3.65 5.55 -10.91
C ARG A 75 -4.94 5.17 -10.19
N PHE A 76 -5.84 6.11 -9.94
CA PHE A 76 -7.09 5.84 -9.22
C PHE A 76 -8.07 4.97 -10.02
N ARG A 77 -8.10 5.09 -11.35
CA ARG A 77 -8.92 4.20 -12.21
C ARG A 77 -8.48 2.75 -12.16
N HIS A 78 -7.21 2.48 -11.84
CA HIS A 78 -6.71 1.12 -11.68
C HIS A 78 -7.17 0.46 -10.37
N TYR A 79 -7.55 1.26 -9.37
CA TYR A 79 -8.03 0.72 -8.10
C TYR A 79 -9.38 0.03 -8.30
N GLY A 80 -9.49 -1.20 -7.79
CA GLY A 80 -10.69 -2.01 -7.92
C GLY A 80 -10.84 -2.78 -9.23
N ALA A 81 -9.98 -2.53 -10.23
CA ALA A 81 -10.00 -3.28 -11.50
C ALA A 81 -9.68 -4.78 -11.33
N GLY A 82 -8.98 -5.17 -10.25
CA GLY A 82 -8.71 -6.57 -9.90
C GLY A 82 -9.77 -7.23 -8.99
N LEU A 83 -10.89 -6.55 -8.70
CA LEU A 83 -12.01 -7.15 -7.94
C LEU A 83 -12.95 -7.98 -8.83
N ASP A 84 -12.82 -7.85 -10.15
CA ASP A 84 -13.64 -8.61 -11.10
C ASP A 84 -13.19 -10.08 -11.21
N ASP A 85 -11.89 -10.35 -11.06
CA ASP A 85 -11.34 -11.71 -11.01
C ASP A 85 -11.79 -12.48 -9.76
N ALA A 86 -11.96 -11.79 -8.62
CA ALA A 86 -12.43 -12.39 -7.37
C ALA A 86 -13.93 -12.78 -7.40
N ARG A 87 -14.72 -12.20 -8.31
CA ARG A 87 -16.12 -12.64 -8.54
C ARG A 87 -16.18 -13.90 -9.39
N ALA A 88 -15.22 -14.13 -10.27
CA ALA A 88 -15.16 -15.32 -11.14
C ALA A 88 -14.72 -16.58 -10.39
N GLU A 89 -13.89 -16.45 -9.34
CA GLU A 89 -13.41 -17.60 -8.53
C GLU A 89 -14.41 -18.06 -7.45
N GLY A 90 -15.45 -17.28 -7.16
CA GLY A 90 -16.47 -17.59 -6.14
C GLY A 90 -17.72 -18.31 -6.66
N THR A 91 -17.75 -18.76 -7.93
CA THR A 91 -18.92 -19.41 -8.54
C THR A 91 -18.70 -20.86 -8.99
N ALA A 92 -17.67 -21.54 -8.48
CA ALA A 92 -17.41 -22.95 -8.78
C ALA A 92 -17.55 -23.85 -7.54
#